data_AF-A0AAE9ZBC0-F1
#
_entry.id   AF-A0AAE9ZBC0-F1
#
_cell.length_a   1.000
_cell.length_b   1.000
_cell.length_c   1.000
_cell.angle_alpha   90.00
_cell.angle_beta   90.00
_cell.angle_gamma   90.00
#
_symmetry.space_group_name_H-M   'P 1'
#
loop_
_entity.id
_entity.type
_entity.pdbx_description
1 polymer ?
#
loop_
_entity_poly.entity_id
_entity_poly.type
_entity_poly.pdbx_seq_one_letter_code
_entity_poly.pdbx_strand_id
1 'polypeptide(L)' 'MTDEATQRLQDAEEHKKSYDGIMGAATEVGVPGALGLTMMFTSLVMANGVLLSILAGVAVYVLSHIIVKMFFSHH' A
#
# COMPACT_ATOMS: atom_id res chain seq x y z
N MET A 1 19.69 29.93 19.18
CA MET A 1 19.72 28.50 19.58
C MET A 1 18.34 27.93 19.91
N THR A 2 17.29 28.75 20.03
CA THR A 2 15.89 28.31 20.22
C THR A 2 15.18 27.91 18.92
N ASP A 3 15.50 28.55 17.79
CA ASP A 3 14.85 28.27 16.49
C ASP A 3 15.02 26.83 16.00
N GLU A 4 16.22 26.26 16.09
CA GLU A 4 16.46 24.87 15.62
C GLU A 4 15.69 23.84 16.44
N ALA A 5 15.56 24.04 17.76
CA ALA A 5 14.84 23.10 18.62
C ALA A 5 13.33 23.15 18.33
N THR A 6 12.79 24.35 18.07
CA THR A 6 11.40 24.53 17.70
C THR A 6 11.10 24.00 16.29
N GLN A 7 11.98 24.23 15.31
CA GLN A 7 11.85 23.64 13.97
C GLN A 7 11.89 22.11 13.99
N ARG A 8 12.82 21.50 14.74
CA ARG A 8 12.88 20.03 14.83
C ARG A 8 11.64 19.41 15.47
N LEU A 9 11.00 20.13 16.41
CA LEU A 9 9.74 19.70 17.00
C LEU A 9 8.58 19.76 15.99
N GLN A 10 8.50 20.83 15.20
CA GLN A 10 7.49 20.96 14.15
C GLN A 10 7.66 19.92 13.04
N ASP A 11 8.89 19.70 12.56
CA ASP A 11 9.19 18.65 11.58
C ASP A 11 8.83 17.26 12.12
N ALA A 12 9.13 16.98 13.39
CA ALA A 12 8.77 15.72 14.03
C ALA A 12 7.25 15.53 14.14
N GLU A 13 6.48 16.58 14.40
CA GLU A 13 5.02 16.53 14.41
C GLU A 13 4.43 16.28 13.01
N GLU A 14 4.97 16.92 11.96
CA GLU A 14 4.54 16.67 10.58
C GLU A 14 4.86 15.25 10.09
N HIS A 15 6.05 14.74 10.43
CA HIS A 15 6.43 13.36 10.13
C HIS A 15 5.54 12.35 10.87
N LYS A 16 5.22 12.62 12.14
CA LYS A 16 4.32 11.77 12.93
C LYS A 16 2.91 11.75 12.34
N LYS A 17 2.38 12.91 11.97
CA LYS A 17 1.05 13.03 11.33
C LYS A 17 0.98 12.26 10.02
N SER A 18 2.00 12.37 9.17
CA SER A 18 2.08 11.63 7.91
C SER A 18 2.18 10.12 8.16
N TYR A 19 2.98 9.71 9.15
CA TYR A 19 3.13 8.31 9.54
C TYR A 19 1.82 7.71 10.05
N ASP A 20 1.12 8.40 10.97
CA ASP A 20 -0.16 7.94 11.51
C ASP A 20 -1.23 7.84 10.41
N GLY A 21 -1.24 8.77 9.45
CA GLY A 21 -2.12 8.72 8.28
C GLY A 21 -1.86 7.52 7.37
N ILE A 22 -0.59 7.25 7.07
CA ILE A 22 -0.20 6.08 6.28
C ILE A 22 -0.52 4.77 7.03
N MET A 23 -0.22 4.72 8.32
CA MET A 23 -0.46 3.55 9.16
C MET A 23 -1.97 3.24 9.26
N GLY A 24 -2.80 4.27 9.41
CA GLY A 24 -4.26 4.14 9.40
C GLY A 24 -4.77 3.56 8.09
N ALA A 25 -4.42 4.17 6.96
CA ALA A 25 -4.82 3.70 5.63
C ALA A 25 -4.31 2.29 5.32
N ALA A 26 -3.08 1.98 5.72
CA ALA A 26 -2.48 0.65 5.56
C ALA A 26 -3.23 -0.40 6.39
N THR A 27 -3.61 -0.07 7.63
CA THR A 27 -4.28 -1.02 8.52
C THR A 27 -5.74 -1.23 8.16
N GLU A 28 -6.45 -0.17 7.78
CA GLU A 28 -7.90 -0.24 7.48
C GLU A 28 -8.19 -0.82 6.10
N VAL A 29 -7.35 -0.54 5.10
CA VAL A 29 -7.62 -0.90 3.71
C VAL A 29 -6.53 -1.79 3.12
N GLY A 30 -5.26 -1.44 3.36
CA GLY A 30 -4.12 -2.15 2.80
C GLY A 30 -4.03 -3.62 3.25
N VAL A 31 -4.06 -3.87 4.56
CA VAL A 31 -3.93 -5.22 5.14
C VAL A 31 -5.13 -6.10 4.78
N PRO A 32 -6.39 -5.68 4.96
CA PRO A 32 -7.54 -6.49 4.55
C PRO A 32 -7.56 -6.75 3.04
N GLY A 33 -7.20 -5.75 2.22
CA GLY A 33 -7.11 -5.90 0.77
C GLY A 33 -6.05 -6.92 0.35
N ALA A 34 -4.86 -6.88 0.96
CA ALA A 34 -3.79 -7.83 0.69
C ALA A 34 -4.17 -9.26 1.08
N LEU A 35 -4.85 -9.43 2.22
CA LEU A 35 -5.37 -10.74 2.64
C LEU A 35 -6.45 -11.26 1.67
N GLY A 36 -7.38 -10.40 1.24
CA GLY A 36 -8.41 -10.76 0.27
C GLY A 36 -7.82 -11.22 -1.06
N LEU A 37 -6.84 -10.49 -1.59
CA LEU A 37 -6.11 -10.88 -2.81
C LEU A 37 -5.38 -12.21 -2.62
N THR A 38 -4.75 -12.42 -1.47
CA THR A 38 -4.06 -13.68 -1.15
C THR A 38 -5.03 -14.86 -1.18
N MET A 39 -6.21 -14.71 -0.57
CA MET A 39 -7.26 -15.76 -0.59
C MET A 39 -7.80 -16.00 -2.00
N MET A 40 -7.98 -14.95 -2.80
CA MET A 40 -8.41 -15.05 -4.20
C MET A 40 -7.40 -15.88 -5.02
N PHE A 41 -6.11 -15.54 -4.95
CA PHE A 41 -5.07 -16.25 -5.69
C PHE A 41 -4.91 -17.69 -5.22
N THR A 42 -4.97 -17.92 -3.91
CA THR A 42 -4.94 -19.28 -3.33
C THR A 42 -6.08 -20.12 -3.88
N SER A 43 -7.30 -19.56 -3.92
CA SER A 43 -8.48 -20.24 -4.48
C SER A 43 -8.34 -20.48 -5.99
N LEU A 44 -7.75 -19.53 -6.71
CA LEU A 44 -7.51 -19.64 -8.15
C LEU A 44 -6.50 -20.74 -8.49
N VAL A 45 -5.41 -20.87 -7.71
CA VAL A 45 -4.44 -21.97 -7.83
C VAL A 45 -5.14 -23.31 -7.58
N MET A 46 -5.92 -23.40 -6.50
CA MET A 46 -6.61 -24.64 -6.10
C MET A 46 -7.64 -25.10 -7.15
N ALA A 47 -8.35 -24.16 -7.80
CA ALA A 47 -9.43 -24.47 -8.73
C ALA A 47 -8.98 -24.59 -10.20
N ASN A 48 -7.99 -23.81 -10.63
CA ASN A 48 -7.64 -23.65 -12.06
C ASN A 48 -6.15 -23.95 -12.37
N GLY A 49 -5.39 -24.35 -11.35
CA GLY A 49 -3.97 -24.67 -11.49
C GLY A 49 -3.04 -23.45 -11.48
N VAL A 50 -1.74 -23.72 -11.38
CA VAL A 50 -0.70 -22.71 -11.12
C VAL A 50 -0.58 -21.70 -12.27
N LEU A 51 -0.77 -22.12 -13.52
CA LEU A 51 -0.52 -21.27 -14.70
C LEU A 51 -1.48 -20.07 -14.78
N LEU A 52 -2.78 -20.31 -14.54
CA LEU A 52 -3.81 -19.26 -14.49
C LEU A 52 -3.61 -18.31 -13.31
N SER A 53 -3.14 -18.83 -12.19
CA SER A 53 -2.85 -18.02 -11.00
C SER A 53 -1.70 -17.03 -11.23
N ILE A 54 -0.66 -17.45 -11.96
CA ILE A 54 0.48 -16.59 -12.29
C ILE A 54 0.03 -15.47 -13.23
N LEU A 55 -0.74 -15.78 -14.28
CA LEU A 55 -1.25 -14.76 -15.20
C LEU A 55 -2.13 -13.73 -14.48
N ALA A 56 -3.03 -14.17 -13.62
CA ALA A 56 -3.84 -13.27 -12.81
C ALA A 56 -2.99 -12.46 -11.81
N GLY A 57 -1.93 -13.05 -11.25
CA GLY A 57 -0.98 -12.36 -10.38
C GLY A 57 -0.26 -11.22 -11.09
N VAL A 58 0.18 -11.47 -12.33
CA VAL A 58 0.77 -10.45 -13.20
C VAL A 58 -0.24 -9.35 -13.52
N ALA A 59 -1.49 -9.70 -13.82
CA ALA A 59 -2.54 -8.71 -14.09
C ALA A 59 -2.80 -7.79 -12.89
N VAL A 60 -2.90 -8.35 -11.68
CA VAL A 60 -3.06 -7.56 -10.44
C VAL A 60 -1.84 -6.69 -10.17
N TYR A 61 -0.63 -7.18 -10.42
CA TYR A 61 0.58 -6.37 -10.29
C TYR A 61 0.58 -5.16 -11.22
N VAL A 62 0.25 -5.36 -12.50
CA VAL A 62 0.17 -4.28 -13.50
C VAL A 62 -0.90 -3.25 -13.11
N LEU A 63 -2.10 -3.70 -12.73
CA LEU A 63 -3.17 -2.80 -12.28
C LEU A 63 -2.78 -2.01 -11.04
N SER A 64 -2.17 -2.67 -10.05
CA SER A 64 -1.69 -2.02 -8.84
C SER A 64 -0.62 -0.97 -9.16
N HIS A 65 0.31 -1.30 -10.05
CA HIS A 65 1.35 -0.37 -10.52
C HIS A 65 0.73 0.86 -11.19
N ILE A 66 -0.29 0.69 -12.03
CA ILE A 66 -1.00 1.80 -12.68
C ILE A 66 -1.71 2.67 -11.64
N ILE A 67 -2.43 2.08 -10.69
CA ILE A 67 -3.15 2.81 -9.63
C ILE A 67 -2.17 3.63 -8.79
N VAL A 68 -1.10 3.00 -8.29
CA VAL A 68 -0.07 3.68 -7.49
C VAL A 68 0.54 4.82 -8.30
N LYS A 69 0.88 4.58 -9.57
CA LYS A 69 1.45 5.62 -10.42
C LYS A 69 0.47 6.77 -10.66
N MET A 70 -0.82 6.50 -10.87
CA MET A 70 -1.83 7.57 -11.01
C MET A 70 -2.00 8.37 -9.72
N PHE A 71 -2.04 7.73 -8.56
CA PHE A 71 -2.21 8.43 -7.28
C PHE A 71 -0.97 9.24 -6.87
N PHE A 72 0.24 8.70 -7.07
CA PHE A 72 1.48 9.33 -6.60
C PHE A 72 2.20 10.16 -7.67
N SER A 73 1.81 10.12 -8.95
CA SER A 73 2.37 11.01 -9.99
C SER A 73 1.67 12.37 -10.07
N HIS A 74 0.70 12.65 -9.19
CA HIS A 74 0.04 13.96 -9.07
C HIS A 74 0.71 14.88 -8.03
N HIS A 75 2.04 14.80 -7.93
CA HIS A 75 2.84 15.65 -7.05
C HIS A 75 3.72 16.62 -7.83
#